data_AF-A0A3D0RQE6-F1
#
_entry.id   AF-A0A3D0RQE6-F1
#
_cell.length_a   1.000
_cell.length_b   1.000
_cell.length_c   1.000
_cell.angle_alpha   90.00
_cell.angle_beta   90.00
_cell.angle_gamma   90.00
#
_symmetry.space_group_name_H-M   'P 1'
#
loop_
_entity.id
_entity.type
_entity.pdbx_description
1 polymer ?
#
loop_
_entity_poly.entity_id
_entity_poly.type
_entity_poly.pdbx_seq_one_letter_code
_entity_poly.pdbx_strand_id
1 'polypeptide(L)'
;AFYHFPARQLTVIGVTGTDGKTTTSNIIYKILIAAGIKAGMISTVNAVIGDKVLDTGFHVTTPDAHDVQKYLAQMVEADLTHVVLETTSHGWAQHRVDACEFDIGVVTNITHEHMDEHGSYENYRAAKARLFESLTWTKEKKQGNPRLAV
;
A
#
# COMPACT_ATOMS: atom_id res chain seq x y z
N ALA A 1 -9.74 -14.14 -10.31
CA ALA A 1 -9.15 -12.79 -10.31
C ALA A 1 -8.30 -12.62 -11.56
N PHE A 2 -8.40 -11.47 -12.26
CA PHE A 2 -7.74 -11.24 -13.55
C PHE A 2 -6.21 -11.35 -13.49
N TYR A 3 -5.59 -10.84 -12.41
CA TYR A 3 -4.13 -10.88 -12.20
C TYR A 3 -3.65 -12.00 -11.26
N HIS A 4 -4.48 -13.02 -10.99
CA HIS A 4 -4.10 -14.19 -10.16
C HIS A 4 -3.57 -13.91 -8.73
N PHE A 5 -4.06 -12.84 -8.07
CA PHE A 5 -3.70 -12.49 -6.68
C PHE A 5 -2.19 -12.22 -6.47
N PRO A 6 -1.61 -11.24 -7.17
CA PRO A 6 -0.16 -11.01 -7.18
C PRO A 6 0.40 -10.67 -5.80
N ALA A 7 -0.38 -10.00 -4.94
CA ALA A 7 -0.01 -9.68 -3.57
C ALA A 7 0.39 -10.90 -2.72
N ARG A 8 -0.09 -12.11 -3.04
CA ARG A 8 0.31 -13.35 -2.33
C ARG A 8 1.77 -13.74 -2.55
N GLN A 9 2.40 -13.18 -3.58
CA GLN A 9 3.78 -13.47 -3.97
C GLN A 9 4.73 -12.35 -3.55
N LEU A 10 4.21 -11.30 -2.91
CA LEU A 10 4.98 -10.14 -2.44
C LEU A 10 4.79 -9.97 -0.93
N THR A 11 5.81 -9.47 -0.26
CA THR A 11 5.65 -8.86 1.06
C THR A 11 5.13 -7.43 0.89
N VAL A 12 3.94 -7.15 1.38
CA VAL A 12 3.21 -5.90 1.14
C VAL A 12 3.20 -5.05 2.40
N ILE A 13 3.82 -3.88 2.32
CA ILE A 13 3.89 -2.89 3.40
C ILE A 13 2.93 -1.75 3.07
N GLY A 14 1.85 -1.63 3.84
CA GLY A 14 0.88 -0.55 3.71
C GLY A 14 1.27 0.64 4.58
N VAL A 15 1.23 1.84 4.01
CA VAL A 15 1.43 3.10 4.76
C VAL A 15 0.16 3.94 4.68
N THR A 16 -0.38 4.33 5.83
CA THR A 16 -1.54 5.23 5.92
C THR A 16 -1.29 6.35 6.93
N GLY A 17 -2.20 7.34 6.95
CA GLY A 17 -2.11 8.51 7.83
C GLY A 17 -2.69 9.76 7.20
N THR A 18 -2.79 10.84 7.99
CA THR A 18 -3.18 12.16 7.45
C THR A 18 -2.02 12.72 6.65
N ASP A 19 -0.87 12.96 7.30
CA ASP A 19 0.31 13.52 6.65
C ASP A 19 1.49 12.55 6.58
N GLY A 20 2.44 12.83 5.68
CA GLY A 20 3.74 12.15 5.67
C GLY A 20 3.75 10.74 5.09
N LYS A 21 2.62 10.26 4.53
CA LYS A 21 2.51 8.95 3.87
C LYS A 21 3.54 8.77 2.76
N THR A 22 3.56 9.67 1.78
CA THR A 22 4.50 9.61 0.64
C THR A 22 5.96 9.65 1.08
N THR A 23 6.30 10.54 2.03
CA THR A 23 7.65 10.62 2.59
C THR A 23 8.04 9.31 3.27
N THR A 24 7.17 8.75 4.10
CA THR A 24 7.41 7.50 4.82
C THR A 24 7.54 6.33 3.85
N SER A 25 6.67 6.24 2.84
CA SER A 25 6.75 5.22 1.79
C SER A 25 8.09 5.26 1.06
N ASN A 26 8.56 6.46 0.70
CA ASN A 26 9.86 6.64 0.05
C ASN A 26 11.03 6.25 0.97
N ILE A 27 11.00 6.63 2.25
CA ILE A 27 12.04 6.26 3.21
C ILE A 27 12.10 4.74 3.38
N ILE A 28 10.96 4.07 3.59
CA ILE A 28 10.89 2.60 3.70
C ILE A 28 11.43 1.96 2.43
N TYR A 29 10.98 2.41 1.25
CA TYR A 29 11.45 1.90 -0.03
C TYR A 29 12.98 2.04 -0.16
N LYS A 30 13.55 3.22 0.15
CA LYS A 30 15.00 3.43 0.08
C LYS A 30 15.78 2.59 1.08
N ILE A 31 15.25 2.35 2.28
CA ILE A 31 15.86 1.43 3.25
C ILE A 31 15.90 0.01 2.69
N LEU A 32 14.80 -0.48 2.10
CA LEU A 32 14.75 -1.83 1.49
C LEU A 32 15.78 -1.96 0.36
N ILE A 33 15.86 -0.97 -0.54
CA ILE A 33 16.85 -0.97 -1.63
C ILE A 33 18.28 -0.94 -1.08
N ALA A 34 18.55 -0.09 -0.08
CA ALA A 34 19.88 -0.01 0.55
C ALA A 34 20.28 -1.32 1.25
N ALA A 35 19.30 -2.09 1.75
CA ALA A 35 19.50 -3.42 2.32
C ALA A 35 19.65 -4.54 1.26
N GLY A 36 19.63 -4.20 -0.04
CA GLY A 36 19.73 -5.18 -1.13
C GLY A 36 18.44 -5.96 -1.38
N ILE A 37 17.31 -5.52 -0.85
CA ILE A 37 16.00 -6.15 -1.04
C ILE A 37 15.39 -5.70 -2.36
N LYS A 38 14.92 -6.65 -3.18
CA LYS A 38 14.20 -6.37 -4.43
C LYS A 38 12.80 -5.82 -4.12
N ALA A 39 12.67 -4.51 -4.06
CA ALA A 39 11.44 -3.84 -3.68
C ALA A 39 10.87 -2.96 -4.81
N GLY A 40 9.55 -2.81 -4.82
CA GLY A 40 8.84 -1.78 -5.57
C GLY A 40 8.12 -0.79 -4.64
N MET A 41 7.54 0.26 -5.21
CA MET A 41 6.71 1.22 -4.48
C MET A 41 5.51 1.61 -5.33
N ILE A 42 4.36 1.85 -4.70
CA ILE A 42 3.19 2.48 -5.30
C ILE A 42 2.80 3.62 -4.36
N SER A 43 2.97 4.85 -4.82
CA SER A 43 2.62 6.07 -4.09
C SER A 43 1.53 6.86 -4.83
N THR A 44 1.06 7.95 -4.24
CA THR A 44 0.19 8.90 -4.94
C THR A 44 0.88 9.57 -6.12
N VAL A 45 2.21 9.69 -6.08
CA VAL A 45 3.03 10.42 -7.07
C VAL A 45 3.52 9.52 -8.20
N ASN A 46 3.94 8.30 -7.88
CA ASN A 46 4.46 7.36 -8.87
C ASN A 46 4.43 5.91 -8.38
N ALA A 47 4.59 5.00 -9.32
CA ALA A 47 4.92 3.60 -9.06
C ALA A 47 6.34 3.30 -9.53
N VAL A 48 7.12 2.62 -8.71
CA VAL A 48 8.49 2.18 -9.01
C VAL A 48 8.52 0.66 -9.08
N ILE A 49 8.87 0.12 -10.25
CA ILE A 49 8.87 -1.31 -10.55
C ILE A 49 10.23 -1.67 -11.14
N GLY A 50 11.14 -2.20 -10.31
CA GLY A 50 12.54 -2.38 -10.68
C GLY A 50 13.16 -1.02 -11.05
N ASP A 51 13.72 -0.92 -12.26
CA ASP A 51 14.31 0.32 -12.78
C ASP A 51 13.29 1.27 -13.43
N LYS A 52 12.02 0.88 -13.51
CA LYS A 52 10.96 1.69 -14.15
C LYS A 52 10.27 2.57 -13.15
N VAL A 53 10.08 3.85 -13.51
CA VAL A 53 9.22 4.79 -12.80
C VAL A 53 8.02 5.10 -13.69
N LEU A 54 6.82 4.81 -13.20
CA LEU A 54 5.55 5.02 -13.88
C LEU A 54 4.78 6.13 -13.17
N ASP A 55 4.16 7.02 -13.93
CA ASP A 55 3.20 7.99 -13.40
C ASP A 55 1.89 7.27 -13.02
N THR A 56 1.42 7.50 -11.80
CA THR A 56 0.17 6.92 -11.25
C THR A 56 -1.08 7.73 -11.59
N GLY A 57 -0.97 8.84 -12.31
CA GLY A 57 -2.10 9.62 -12.81
C GLY A 57 -2.37 10.88 -11.99
N PHE A 58 -3.54 11.01 -11.36
CA PHE A 58 -4.03 12.27 -10.79
C PHE A 58 -3.26 12.82 -9.56
N HIS A 59 -2.14 12.22 -9.16
CA HIS A 59 -1.21 12.75 -8.14
C HIS A 59 -1.81 13.10 -6.77
N VAL A 60 -2.95 12.50 -6.38
CA VAL A 60 -3.63 12.86 -5.12
C VAL A 60 -4.16 11.69 -4.30
N THR A 61 -4.25 10.49 -4.88
CA THR A 61 -4.85 9.34 -4.20
C THR A 61 -4.28 8.02 -4.67
N THR A 62 -4.50 6.95 -3.89
CA THR A 62 -4.16 5.59 -4.27
C THR A 62 -4.81 5.24 -5.62
N PRO A 63 -4.08 4.66 -6.59
CA PRO A 63 -4.66 4.25 -7.88
C PRO A 63 -5.86 3.32 -7.73
N ASP A 64 -6.68 3.21 -8.77
CA ASP A 64 -7.85 2.32 -8.75
C ASP A 64 -7.44 0.85 -8.59
N ALA A 65 -8.37 0.02 -8.09
CA ALA A 65 -8.11 -1.37 -7.74
C ALA A 65 -7.47 -2.17 -8.89
N HIS A 66 -7.92 -1.93 -10.11
CA HIS A 66 -7.38 -2.57 -11.30
C HIS A 66 -5.90 -2.25 -11.50
N ASP A 67 -5.51 -1.00 -11.35
CA ASP A 67 -4.15 -0.54 -11.59
C ASP A 67 -3.21 -0.97 -10.47
N VAL A 68 -3.67 -0.92 -9.22
CA VAL A 68 -2.91 -1.48 -8.09
C VAL A 68 -2.59 -2.95 -8.34
N GLN A 69 -3.59 -3.75 -8.72
CA GLN A 69 -3.37 -5.18 -9.00
C GLN A 69 -2.48 -5.41 -10.22
N LYS A 70 -2.60 -4.58 -11.27
CA LYS A 70 -1.72 -4.62 -12.44
C LYS A 70 -0.26 -4.32 -12.07
N TYR A 71 0.00 -3.29 -11.27
CA TYR A 71 1.35 -2.94 -10.84
C TYR A 71 1.96 -4.04 -9.97
N LEU A 72 1.18 -4.60 -9.03
CA LEU A 72 1.63 -5.73 -8.22
C LEU A 72 1.99 -6.94 -9.11
N ALA A 73 1.20 -7.23 -10.14
CA ALA A 73 1.52 -8.31 -11.09
C ALA A 73 2.82 -8.04 -11.85
N GLN A 74 3.03 -6.81 -12.33
CA GLN A 74 4.28 -6.40 -12.97
C GLN A 74 5.49 -6.48 -12.04
N MET A 75 5.31 -6.21 -10.74
CA MET A 75 6.36 -6.38 -9.73
C MET A 75 6.74 -7.85 -9.54
N VAL A 76 5.75 -8.75 -9.52
CA VAL A 76 6.00 -10.20 -9.49
C VAL A 76 6.74 -10.66 -10.76
N GLU A 77 6.31 -10.21 -11.94
CA GLU A 77 6.98 -10.50 -13.21
C GLU A 77 8.42 -9.99 -13.26
N ALA A 78 8.70 -8.88 -12.57
CA ALA A 78 10.03 -8.30 -12.42
C ALA A 78 10.87 -8.94 -11.29
N ASP A 79 10.42 -10.05 -10.71
CA ASP A 79 11.10 -10.77 -9.62
C ASP A 79 11.35 -9.90 -8.38
N LEU A 80 10.47 -8.92 -8.13
CA LEU A 80 10.47 -8.18 -6.88
C LEU A 80 9.84 -9.05 -5.78
N THR A 81 10.32 -8.86 -4.56
CA THR A 81 9.87 -9.63 -3.39
C THR A 81 9.06 -8.78 -2.42
N HIS A 82 9.22 -7.45 -2.46
CA HIS A 82 8.56 -6.51 -1.55
C HIS A 82 7.90 -5.36 -2.31
N VAL A 83 6.86 -4.79 -1.71
CA VAL A 83 6.24 -3.56 -2.19
C VAL A 83 5.86 -2.66 -1.02
N VAL A 84 6.15 -1.37 -1.16
CA VAL A 84 5.60 -0.33 -0.28
C VAL A 84 4.42 0.32 -0.98
N LEU A 85 3.23 0.23 -0.38
CA LEU A 85 1.98 0.72 -0.94
C LEU A 85 1.41 1.83 -0.06
N GLU A 86 1.37 3.05 -0.59
CA GLU A 86 0.68 4.17 0.03
C GLU A 86 -0.84 4.01 -0.08
N THR A 87 -1.52 4.01 1.07
CA THR A 87 -2.98 3.84 1.16
C THR A 87 -3.64 5.07 1.77
N THR A 88 -4.37 5.81 0.93
CA THR A 88 -5.17 6.95 1.39
C THR A 88 -6.46 6.49 2.07
N SER A 89 -7.08 7.37 2.86
CA SER A 89 -8.40 7.08 3.44
C SER A 89 -9.45 6.81 2.36
N HIS A 90 -9.37 7.53 1.23
CA HIS A 90 -10.17 7.30 0.03
C HIS A 90 -9.95 5.92 -0.59
N GLY A 91 -8.69 5.49 -0.70
CA GLY A 91 -8.36 4.18 -1.23
C GLY A 91 -9.06 3.07 -0.45
N TRP A 92 -9.11 3.20 0.87
CA TRP A 92 -9.87 2.30 1.74
C TRP A 92 -11.37 2.43 1.59
N ALA A 93 -11.91 3.65 1.65
CA ALA A 93 -13.36 3.91 1.51
C ALA A 93 -13.92 3.38 0.17
N GLN A 94 -13.11 3.43 -0.89
CA GLN A 94 -13.47 2.97 -2.23
C GLN A 94 -13.01 1.54 -2.54
N HIS A 95 -12.53 0.79 -1.53
CA HIS A 95 -12.14 -0.61 -1.67
C HIS A 95 -11.01 -0.84 -2.70
N ARG A 96 -10.19 0.18 -3.00
CA ARG A 96 -9.11 0.11 -4.01
C ARG A 96 -7.99 -0.85 -3.64
N VAL A 97 -7.82 -1.12 -2.34
CA VAL A 97 -6.69 -1.89 -1.81
C VAL A 97 -7.11 -3.15 -1.05
N ASP A 98 -8.39 -3.51 -1.04
CA ASP A 98 -8.91 -4.65 -0.27
C ASP A 98 -8.23 -5.99 -0.63
N ALA A 99 -7.85 -6.15 -1.90
CA ALA A 99 -7.21 -7.37 -2.40
C ALA A 99 -5.67 -7.30 -2.41
N CYS A 100 -5.06 -6.45 -1.58
CA CYS A 100 -3.60 -6.28 -1.51
C CYS A 100 -2.91 -7.13 -0.43
N GLU A 101 -3.66 -7.87 0.40
CA GLU A 101 -3.12 -8.85 1.36
C GLU A 101 -1.89 -8.35 2.14
N PHE A 102 -2.06 -7.24 2.88
CA PHE A 102 -0.99 -6.54 3.60
C PHE A 102 -0.32 -7.42 4.67
N ASP A 103 1.01 -7.40 4.73
CA ASP A 103 1.76 -8.07 5.80
C ASP A 103 2.06 -7.07 6.93
N ILE A 104 2.49 -5.86 6.56
CA ILE A 104 2.88 -4.83 7.53
C ILE A 104 2.00 -3.60 7.33
N GLY A 105 1.43 -3.07 8.41
CA GLY A 105 0.69 -1.81 8.41
C GLY A 105 1.44 -0.73 9.18
N VAL A 106 1.62 0.44 8.57
CA VAL A 106 2.27 1.61 9.18
C VAL A 106 1.30 2.77 9.21
N VAL A 107 1.10 3.38 10.38
CA VAL A 107 0.41 4.68 10.51
C VAL A 107 1.42 5.78 10.81
N THR A 108 1.37 6.87 10.05
CA THR A 108 2.21 8.04 10.33
C THR A 108 1.63 8.89 11.46
N ASN A 109 0.43 9.41 11.25
CA ASN A 109 -0.35 10.19 12.19
C ASN A 109 -1.83 10.18 11.79
N ILE A 110 -2.70 10.52 12.74
CA ILE A 110 -4.13 10.75 12.49
C ILE A 110 -4.49 12.09 13.12
N THR A 111 -4.64 13.09 12.28
CA THR A 111 -5.07 14.45 12.62
C THR A 111 -6.42 14.76 11.96
N HIS A 112 -7.11 15.81 12.43
CA HIS A 112 -8.41 16.22 11.89
C HIS A 112 -8.25 16.82 10.49
N GLU A 113 -8.64 16.07 9.45
CA GLU A 113 -8.68 16.51 8.05
C GLU A 113 -9.75 15.68 7.31
N HIS A 114 -10.27 16.17 6.17
CA HIS A 114 -11.23 15.46 5.29
C HIS A 114 -12.58 15.09 5.92
N MET A 115 -13.20 15.98 6.70
CA MET A 115 -14.54 15.74 7.26
C MET A 115 -15.65 15.68 6.20
N ASP A 116 -15.49 16.40 5.08
CA ASP A 116 -16.53 16.55 4.07
C ASP A 116 -16.86 15.22 3.36
N GLU A 117 -15.89 14.32 3.23
CA GLU A 117 -16.05 13.05 2.50
C GLU A 117 -16.31 11.84 3.42
N HIS A 118 -15.82 11.89 4.66
CA HIS A 118 -16.04 10.81 5.63
C HIS A 118 -17.24 11.07 6.55
N GLY A 119 -17.76 12.30 6.60
CA GLY A 119 -18.91 12.71 7.39
C GLY A 119 -18.65 12.84 8.89
N SER A 120 -17.71 12.07 9.45
CA SER A 120 -17.25 12.19 10.83
C SER A 120 -15.78 11.81 10.99
N TYR A 121 -15.16 12.27 12.07
CA TYR A 121 -13.80 11.89 12.43
C TYR A 121 -13.69 10.38 12.72
N GLU A 122 -14.73 9.79 13.30
CA GLU A 122 -14.82 8.35 13.58
C GLU A 122 -14.75 7.54 12.28
N ASN A 123 -15.46 7.96 11.24
CA ASN A 123 -15.45 7.30 9.93
C ASN A 123 -14.08 7.44 9.25
N TYR A 124 -13.46 8.62 9.33
CA TYR A 124 -12.09 8.84 8.83
C TYR A 124 -11.07 7.93 9.52
N ARG A 125 -11.16 7.83 10.86
CA ARG A 125 -10.32 6.93 11.66
C ARG A 125 -10.58 5.47 11.30
N ALA A 126 -11.85 5.08 11.16
CA ALA A 126 -12.23 3.72 10.77
C ALA A 126 -11.71 3.35 9.38
N ALA A 127 -11.76 4.28 8.41
CA ALA A 127 -11.21 4.06 7.07
C ALA A 127 -9.72 3.74 7.11
N LYS A 128 -8.92 4.44 7.93
CA LYS A 128 -7.50 4.11 8.12
C LYS A 128 -7.27 2.82 8.92
N ALA A 129 -8.14 2.54 9.89
CA ALA A 129 -8.08 1.32 10.71
C ALA A 129 -8.21 0.04 9.86
N ARG A 130 -8.89 0.10 8.70
CA ARG A 130 -9.01 -1.02 7.76
C ARG A 130 -7.68 -1.62 7.32
N LEU A 131 -6.61 -0.82 7.24
CA LEU A 131 -5.26 -1.36 6.97
C LEU A 131 -4.87 -2.37 8.06
N PHE A 132 -5.07 -2.03 9.33
CA PHE A 132 -4.70 -2.86 10.46
C PHE A 132 -5.62 -4.07 10.62
N GLU A 133 -6.92 -3.90 10.37
CA GLU A 133 -7.88 -5.02 10.32
C GLU A 133 -7.49 -6.01 9.22
N SER A 134 -7.02 -5.52 8.07
CA SER A 134 -6.63 -6.38 6.94
C SER A 134 -5.46 -7.31 7.28
N LEU A 135 -4.57 -6.92 8.21
CA LEU A 135 -3.43 -7.75 8.65
C LEU A 135 -3.87 -9.08 9.28
N THR A 136 -5.09 -9.15 9.81
CA THR A 136 -5.63 -10.38 10.43
C THR A 136 -5.99 -11.45 9.41
N TRP A 137 -6.21 -11.06 8.14
CA TRP A 137 -6.73 -11.93 7.08
C TRP A 137 -5.71 -12.31 6.01
N THR A 138 -4.46 -11.87 6.13
CA THR A 138 -3.41 -12.13 5.14
C THR A 138 -3.07 -13.61 5.08
N LYS A 139 -3.19 -14.20 3.89
CA LYS A 139 -2.85 -15.61 3.67
C LYS A 139 -1.37 -15.86 3.96
N GLU A 140 -1.04 -17.10 4.28
CA GLU A 140 0.37 -17.51 4.37
C GLU A 140 1.05 -17.35 3.02
N LYS A 141 2.23 -16.72 3.05
CA LYS A 141 3.06 -16.45 1.87
C LYS A 141 4.36 -17.22 2.01
N LYS A 142 4.93 -17.66 0.88
CA LYS A 142 6.14 -18.51 0.86
C LYS A 142 7.36 -17.84 1.51
N GLN A 143 7.45 -16.53 1.39
CA GLN A 143 8.50 -15.68 1.96
C GLN A 143 8.25 -15.27 3.43
N GLY A 144 7.17 -15.77 4.04
CA GLY A 144 6.68 -15.33 5.34
C GLY A 144 5.71 -14.15 5.24
N ASN A 145 4.80 -14.07 6.21
CA ASN A 145 3.75 -13.04 6.32
C ASN A 145 3.78 -12.40 7.72
N PRO A 146 4.79 -11.59 8.04
CA PRO A 146 4.89 -10.96 9.35
C PRO A 146 3.72 -10.00 9.54
N ARG A 147 2.70 -10.40 10.33
CA ARG A 147 1.51 -9.58 10.62
C ARG A 147 1.85 -8.52 11.68
N LEU A 148 2.50 -7.45 11.26
CA LEU A 148 3.03 -6.41 12.14
C LEU A 148 2.34 -5.07 11.89
N ALA A 149 2.12 -4.33 12.97
CA ALA A 149 1.58 -2.97 12.94
C ALA A 149 2.52 -2.03 13.70
N VAL A 150 2.80 -0.86 13.13
CA VAL A 150 3.66 0.19 13.73
C VAL A 150 2.97 1.54 13.64
#